data_AF-A0A958M1V9-F1
#
_entry.id   AF-A0A958M1V9-F1
#
_cell.length_a   1.000
_cell.length_b   1.000
_cell.length_c   1.000
_cell.angle_alpha   90.00
_cell.angle_beta   90.00
_cell.angle_gamma   90.00
#
_symmetry.space_group_name_H-M   'P 1'
#
loop_
_entity.id
_entity.type
_entity.pdbx_description
1 polymer ?
#
loop_
_entity_poly.entity_id
_entity_poly.type
_entity_poly.pdbx_seq_one_letter_code
_entity_poly.pdbx_strand_id
1 'polypeptide(L)'
;MRSHSNDQLHNKKKPKTRSIKTAPYGFCLVDGLLHKDPKEQSILKLILKWAKQGQSHCAIARKLNEQKLKPRHAAKWSQPTVGYIIKRHQEP
;
A
#
# COMPACT_ATOMS: atom_id res chain seq x y z
N MET A 1 14.51 -38.46 17.80
CA MET A 1 14.60 -37.27 18.68
C MET A 1 14.68 -36.02 17.81
N ARG A 2 14.12 -34.90 18.28
CA ARG A 2 13.56 -33.77 17.52
C ARG A 2 14.55 -33.02 16.61
N SER A 3 14.21 -32.91 15.32
CA SER A 3 14.81 -31.98 14.36
C SER A 3 14.47 -30.54 14.74
N HIS A 4 15.47 -29.73 15.06
CA HIS A 4 15.29 -28.29 15.27
C HIS A 4 15.61 -27.57 13.96
N SER A 5 14.57 -27.19 13.23
CA SER A 5 14.66 -26.23 12.12
C SER A 5 15.03 -24.86 12.69
N ASN A 6 16.19 -24.34 12.30
CA ASN A 6 16.67 -23.03 12.74
C ASN A 6 15.98 -21.95 11.90
N ASP A 7 14.95 -21.32 12.48
CA ASP A 7 14.15 -20.26 11.89
C ASP A 7 15.03 -19.02 11.62
N GLN A 8 15.19 -18.64 10.34
CA GLN A 8 15.91 -17.43 9.96
C GLN A 8 15.15 -16.18 10.43
N LEU A 9 15.60 -15.64 11.56
CA LEU A 9 15.26 -14.31 12.06
C LEU A 9 15.60 -13.25 10.99
N HIS A 10 14.57 -12.81 10.27
CA HIS A 10 14.68 -11.70 9.34
C HIS A 10 14.87 -10.40 10.13
N ASN A 11 16.11 -9.91 10.14
CA ASN A 11 16.54 -8.60 10.60
C ASN A 11 15.75 -7.47 9.89
N LYS A 12 14.57 -7.12 10.41
CA LYS A 12 13.77 -5.99 9.93
C LYS A 12 14.38 -4.71 10.48
N LYS A 13 15.30 -4.10 9.72
CA LYS A 13 15.77 -2.73 9.93
C LYS A 13 14.55 -1.82 10.19
N LYS A 14 14.45 -1.25 11.39
CA LYS A 14 13.38 -0.32 11.76
C LYS A 14 13.57 0.98 10.94
N PRO A 15 12.64 1.38 10.06
CA PRO A 15 12.80 2.60 9.30
C PRO A 15 12.72 3.81 10.23
N LYS A 16 13.60 4.80 10.01
CA LYS A 16 13.64 6.09 10.72
C LYS A 16 12.25 6.73 10.70
N THR A 17 11.57 6.78 11.85
CA THR A 17 10.24 7.37 11.99
C THR A 17 10.34 8.88 11.96
N ARG A 18 10.21 9.48 10.78
CA ARG A 18 9.64 10.84 10.70
C ARG A 18 8.21 10.74 11.24
N SER A 19 7.82 11.59 12.17
CA SER A 19 6.46 11.65 12.71
C SER A 19 5.47 11.98 11.58
N ILE A 20 4.91 10.94 10.95
CA ILE A 20 3.96 11.12 9.86
C ILE A 20 2.59 11.34 10.51
N LYS A 21 2.03 12.55 10.38
CA LYS A 21 0.68 12.87 10.87
C LYS A 21 -0.40 11.97 10.26
N THR A 22 -0.15 11.40 9.07
CA THR A 22 -1.05 10.47 8.37
C THR A 22 -0.28 9.31 7.71
N ALA A 23 -0.63 8.08 8.06
CA ALA A 23 -0.02 6.90 7.46
C ALA A 23 -0.32 6.82 5.95
N PRO A 24 0.69 6.56 5.09
CA PRO A 24 0.47 6.36 3.66
C PRO A 24 -0.58 5.27 3.38
N TYR A 25 -1.24 5.36 2.22
CA TYR A 25 -2.14 4.29 1.79
C TYR A 25 -1.40 2.95 1.68
N GLY A 26 -2.00 1.87 2.20
CA GLY A 26 -1.33 0.59 2.41
C GLY A 26 -0.69 0.43 3.80
N PHE A 27 -0.67 1.47 4.63
CA PHE A 27 -0.09 1.43 5.97
C PHE A 27 -1.03 2.05 7.01
N CYS A 28 -1.11 1.46 8.19
CA CYS A 28 -1.77 2.01 9.36
C CYS A 28 -0.72 2.42 10.41
N LEU A 29 -1.05 3.43 11.23
CA LEU A 29 -0.23 3.80 12.37
C LEU A 29 -0.80 3.07 13.60
N VAL A 30 -0.03 2.18 14.19
CA VAL A 30 -0.38 1.45 15.43
C VAL A 30 0.74 1.70 16.42
N ASP A 31 0.43 2.26 17.58
CA ASP A 31 1.42 2.61 18.63
C ASP A 31 2.59 3.47 18.12
N GLY A 32 2.31 4.40 17.21
CA GLY A 32 3.34 5.26 16.61
C GLY A 32 4.22 4.57 15.55
N LEU A 33 3.95 3.30 15.25
CA LEU A 33 4.67 2.51 14.24
C LEU A 33 3.82 2.30 12.99
N LEU A 34 4.47 2.28 11.82
CA LEU A 34 3.81 1.95 10.56
C LEU A 34 3.67 0.44 10.41
N HIS A 35 2.43 -0.03 10.43
CA HIS A 35 2.05 -1.40 10.10
C HIS A 35 1.46 -1.47 8.71
N LYS A 36 1.69 -2.59 8.00
CA LYS A 36 1.08 -2.82 6.69
C LYS A 36 -0.37 -3.24 6.89
N ASP A 37 -1.30 -2.55 6.24
CA ASP A 37 -2.70 -2.97 6.18
C ASP A 37 -2.88 -4.02 5.08
N PRO A 38 -3.22 -5.29 5.38
CA PRO A 38 -3.27 -6.34 4.36
C PRO A 38 -4.27 -6.07 3.23
N LYS A 39 -5.41 -5.43 3.54
CA LYS A 39 -6.46 -5.13 2.57
C LYS A 39 -5.99 -4.04 1.62
N GLU A 40 -5.47 -2.95 2.17
CA GLU A 40 -4.98 -1.86 1.34
C GLU A 40 -3.68 -2.19 0.62
N GLN A 41 -2.82 -3.03 1.17
CA GLN A 41 -1.62 -3.53 0.48
C GLN A 41 -1.98 -4.33 -0.76
N SER A 42 -3.06 -5.11 -0.71
CA SER A 42 -3.55 -5.86 -1.86
C SER A 42 -3.99 -4.90 -2.98
N ILE A 43 -4.73 -3.84 -2.62
CA ILE A 43 -5.16 -2.80 -3.55
C ILE A 43 -3.97 -2.00 -4.08
N LEU A 44 -3.02 -1.63 -3.22
CA LEU A 44 -1.82 -0.90 -3.58
C LEU A 44 -0.98 -1.68 -4.60
N LYS A 45 -0.81 -2.99 -4.40
CA LYS A 45 -0.12 -3.86 -5.36
C LYS A 45 -0.81 -3.85 -6.73
N LEU A 46 -2.14 -3.87 -6.77
CA LEU A 46 -2.91 -3.78 -8.03
C LEU A 46 -2.67 -2.43 -8.71
N ILE A 47 -2.78 -1.32 -7.97
CA ILE A 47 -2.53 0.03 -8.48
C ILE A 47 -1.14 0.13 -9.10
N LEU A 48 -0.11 -0.29 -8.37
CA LEU A 48 1.28 -0.23 -8.84
C LEU A 48 1.53 -1.17 -10.02
N LYS A 49 0.91 -2.36 -10.04
CA LYS A 49 1.00 -3.29 -11.17
C LYS A 49 0.43 -2.68 -12.44
N TRP A 50 -0.78 -2.11 -12.37
CA TRP A 50 -1.41 -1.47 -13.52
C TRP A 50 -0.69 -0.21 -13.97
N ALA A 51 -0.17 0.58 -13.03
CA ALA A 51 0.67 1.74 -13.35
C ALA A 51 1.95 1.31 -14.11
N LYS A 52 2.62 0.25 -13.66
CA LYS A 52 3.79 -0.33 -14.37
C LYS A 52 3.44 -0.87 -15.76
N GLN A 53 2.19 -1.27 -15.99
CA GLN A 53 1.68 -1.68 -17.30
C GLN A 53 1.29 -0.48 -18.20
N GLY A 54 1.54 0.77 -17.76
CA GLY A 54 1.22 1.97 -18.53
C GLY A 54 -0.26 2.36 -18.50
N GLN A 55 -1.06 1.80 -17.59
CA GLN A 55 -2.47 2.20 -17.46
C GLN A 55 -2.57 3.64 -16.94
N SER A 56 -3.46 4.43 -17.52
CA SER A 56 -3.73 5.78 -17.05
C SER A 56 -4.35 5.78 -15.66
N HIS A 57 -4.12 6.83 -14.88
CA HIS A 57 -4.68 6.98 -13.54
C HIS A 57 -6.22 6.93 -13.54
N CYS A 58 -6.89 7.47 -14.57
CA CYS A 58 -8.33 7.36 -14.77
C CYS A 58 -8.77 5.90 -14.97
N ALA A 59 -8.08 5.16 -15.82
CA ALA A 59 -8.41 3.75 -16.09
C ALA A 59 -8.25 2.89 -14.84
N ILE A 60 -7.19 3.12 -14.06
CA ILE A 60 -6.98 2.45 -12.77
C ILE A 60 -8.12 2.76 -11.80
N ALA A 61 -8.49 4.04 -11.63
CA ALA A 61 -9.59 4.42 -10.74
C ALA A 61 -10.92 3.76 -11.15
N ARG A 62 -11.22 3.73 -12.46
CA ARG A 62 -12.40 3.08 -13.00
C ARG A 62 -12.39 1.58 -12.71
N LYS A 63 -11.29 0.87 -12.98
CA LYS A 63 -11.15 -0.56 -12.68
C LYS A 63 -11.34 -0.89 -11.21
N LEU A 64 -10.80 -0.07 -10.31
CA LEU A 64 -10.99 -0.26 -8.87
C LEU A 64 -12.45 -0.12 -8.46
N ASN A 65 -13.16 0.87 -9.01
CA ASN A 65 -14.59 1.07 -8.77
C ASN A 65 -15.44 -0.07 -9.35
N GLU A 66 -15.12 -0.55 -10.55
CA GLU A 66 -15.79 -1.70 -11.19
C GLU A 66 -15.62 -2.98 -10.36
N GLN A 67 -14.43 -3.18 -9.77
CA GLN A 67 -14.14 -4.28 -8.84
C GLN A 67 -14.71 -4.06 -7.42
N LYS A 68 -15.45 -2.98 -7.18
CA LYS A 68 -16.03 -2.60 -5.87
C LYS A 68 -15.00 -2.51 -4.74
N LEU A 69 -13.73 -2.25 -5.08
CA LEU A 69 -12.67 -2.02 -4.11
C LEU A 69 -12.81 -0.59 -3.59
N LYS A 70 -12.97 -0.41 -2.27
CA LYS A 70 -13.19 0.92 -1.68
C LYS A 70 -11.88 1.56 -1.21
N PRO A 71 -11.71 2.88 -1.41
CA PRO A 71 -10.63 3.64 -0.78
C PRO A 71 -10.90 3.86 0.71
N ARG A 72 -9.88 4.30 1.46
CA ARG A 72 -9.91 4.41 2.93
C ARG A 72 -10.97 5.38 3.46
N HIS A 73 -11.10 6.56 2.84
CA HIS A 73 -11.94 7.66 3.34
C HIS A 73 -12.99 8.17 2.34
N ALA A 74 -13.03 7.61 1.13
CA ALA A 74 -13.91 8.09 0.06
C ALA A 74 -14.89 7.02 -0.40
N ALA A 75 -15.99 7.45 -1.03
CA ALA A 75 -16.99 6.53 -1.56
C ALA A 75 -16.52 5.79 -2.82
N LYS A 76 -15.68 6.44 -3.64
CA LYS A 76 -15.17 5.93 -4.93
C LYS A 76 -13.74 6.39 -5.17
N TRP A 77 -13.01 5.65 -6.00
CA TRP A 77 -11.70 6.04 -6.50
C TRP A 77 -11.80 7.18 -7.50
N SER A 78 -10.91 8.15 -7.38
CA SER A 78 -10.74 9.26 -8.31
C SER A 78 -9.35 9.23 -8.94
N GLN A 79 -9.22 9.82 -10.13
CA GLN A 79 -7.93 9.93 -10.82
C GLN A 79 -6.85 10.63 -9.97
N PRO A 80 -7.12 11.77 -9.29
CA PRO A 80 -6.12 12.43 -8.48
C PRO A 80 -5.61 11.55 -7.34
N THR A 81 -6.50 10.86 -6.63
CA THR A 81 -6.14 9.97 -5.51
C THR A 81 -5.21 8.85 -5.96
N VAL A 82 -5.49 8.23 -7.11
CA VAL A 82 -4.63 7.19 -7.69
C VAL A 82 -3.24 7.76 -8.03
N GLY A 83 -3.20 8.93 -8.68
CA GLY A 83 -1.94 9.60 -9.02
C GLY A 83 -1.08 9.93 -7.79
N TYR A 84 -1.68 10.44 -6.71
CA TYR A 84 -0.98 10.71 -5.45
C TYR A 84 -0.38 9.46 -4.82
N ILE A 85 -1.10 8.34 -4.84
CA ILE A 85 -0.61 7.05 -4.31
C ILE A 85 0.57 6.58 -5.13
N ILE A 86 0.45 6.56 -6.45
CA ILE A 86 1.52 6.12 -7.36
C ILE A 86 2.77 6.96 -7.14
N LYS A 87 2.65 8.30 -7.21
CA LYS A 87 3.77 9.22 -7.01
C LYS A 87 4.48 8.97 -5.68
N ARG A 88 3.72 8.81 -4.59
CA ARG A 88 4.31 8.59 -3.26
C ARG A 88 5.07 7.27 -3.12
N HIS A 89 4.72 6.25 -3.90
CA HIS A 89 5.33 4.91 -3.82
C HIS A 89 6.32 4.61 -4.97
N GLN A 90 6.45 5.51 -5.95
CA GLN A 90 7.43 5.41 -7.04
C GLN A 90 8.64 6.33 -6.86
N GLU A 91 8.55 7.38 -6.03
CA GLU A 91 9.70 8.23 -5.70
C GLU A 91 10.67 7.47 -4.76
N PRO A 92 11.98 7.44 -5.06
CA PRO A 92 13.00 6.73 -4.28
C PRO A 92 13.30 7.35 -2.91
#